data_AF-A0A2H6ALA8-F1
#
_entry.id   AF-A0A2H6ALA8-F1
#
_cell.length_a   1.000
_cell.length_b   1.000
_cell.length_c   1.000
_cell.angle_alpha   90.00
_cell.angle_beta   90.00
_cell.angle_gamma   90.00
#
_symmetry.space_group_name_H-M   'P 1'
#
loop_
_entity.id
_entity.type
_entity.pdbx_description
1 polymer ?
#
loop_
_entity_poly.entity_id
_entity_poly.type
_entity_poly.pdbx_seq_one_letter_code
_entity_poly.pdbx_strand_id
1 'polypeptide(L)'
;MIKNKDIEKLQSLKDKLSEGKNRDQRTDHHDENRIIKTIREDALTPRNLVECAKELGELLVKRGLKSAKLRRIYDPVTTLKVKLRSILAKDESERAKELENIRASLLFLKPKLKSESRREKRVEPLANALEAYIDRIIDSNDIKDYENFVNFFEAVVGYHKGLGGKD
;
A
#
# COMPACT_ATOMS: atom_id res chain seq x y z
N MET A 1 48.70 -16.14 1.81
CA MET A 1 48.74 -14.77 1.25
C MET A 1 47.63 -14.65 0.22
N ILE A 2 46.55 -13.96 0.56
CA ILE A 2 45.50 -13.60 -0.43
C ILE A 2 46.16 -12.64 -1.42
N LYS A 3 46.11 -12.94 -2.71
CA LYS A 3 46.78 -12.14 -3.74
C LYS A 3 46.02 -10.82 -3.90
N ASN A 4 46.73 -9.70 -4.06
CA ASN A 4 46.17 -8.34 -4.21
C ASN A 4 45.01 -8.27 -5.23
N LYS A 5 45.08 -9.08 -6.28
CA LYS A 5 44.07 -9.21 -7.35
C LYS A 5 42.70 -9.71 -6.87
N ASP A 6 42.66 -10.50 -5.80
CA ASP A 6 41.41 -11.02 -5.21
C ASP A 6 40.70 -9.93 -4.38
N ILE A 7 41.46 -9.02 -3.76
CA ILE A 7 40.93 -7.91 -2.96
C ILE A 7 40.27 -6.86 -3.87
N GLU A 8 40.92 -6.50 -4.99
CA GLU A 8 40.37 -5.58 -5.99
C GLU A 8 39.07 -6.10 -6.62
N LYS A 9 39.02 -7.42 -6.91
CA LYS A 9 37.81 -8.06 -7.44
C LYS A 9 36.66 -8.03 -6.44
N LEU A 10 36.93 -8.23 -5.15
CA LEU A 10 35.94 -8.14 -4.07
C LEU A 10 35.43 -6.70 -3.86
N GLN A 11 36.29 -5.70 -3.99
CA GLN A 11 35.90 -4.28 -3.93
C GLN A 11 34.99 -3.91 -5.11
N SER A 12 35.40 -4.26 -6.34
CA SER A 12 34.59 -4.03 -7.54
C SER A 12 33.20 -4.70 -7.48
N LEU A 13 33.11 -5.89 -6.88
CA LEU A 13 31.82 -6.57 -6.65
C LEU A 13 30.94 -5.83 -5.63
N LYS A 14 31.52 -5.32 -4.54
CA LYS A 14 30.79 -4.52 -3.53
C LYS A 14 30.27 -3.22 -4.12
N ASP A 15 31.04 -2.56 -4.97
CA ASP A 15 30.65 -1.30 -5.61
C ASP A 15 29.48 -1.51 -6.57
N LYS A 16 29.54 -2.54 -7.43
CA LYS A 16 28.43 -2.91 -8.32
C LYS A 16 27.16 -3.28 -7.55
N LEU A 17 27.28 -3.98 -6.43
CA LEU A 17 26.14 -4.30 -5.54
C LEU A 17 25.55 -3.05 -4.87
N SER A 18 26.39 -2.09 -4.50
CA SER A 18 25.97 -0.80 -3.92
C SER A 18 25.25 0.06 -4.96
N GLU A 19 25.79 0.18 -6.17
CA GLU A 19 25.19 0.91 -7.29
C GLU A 19 23.85 0.32 -7.71
N GLY A 20 23.73 -1.01 -7.79
CA GLY A 20 22.48 -1.70 -8.08
C GLY A 20 21.40 -1.40 -7.04
N LYS A 21 21.74 -1.49 -5.74
CA LYS A 21 20.80 -1.15 -4.64
C LYS A 21 20.35 0.31 -4.67
N ASN A 22 21.25 1.23 -5.01
CA ASN A 22 20.93 2.66 -5.05
C ASN A 22 20.05 3.03 -6.25
N ARG A 23 20.24 2.36 -7.40
CA ARG A 23 19.35 2.48 -8.57
C ARG A 23 17.95 1.91 -8.28
N ASP A 24 17.87 0.72 -7.70
CA ASP A 24 16.59 0.08 -7.35
C ASP A 24 15.78 0.92 -6.36
N GLN A 25 16.42 1.45 -5.31
CA GLN A 25 15.74 2.31 -4.34
C GLN A 25 15.18 3.59 -4.96
N ARG A 26 15.92 4.22 -5.89
CA ARG A 26 15.44 5.42 -6.61
C ARG A 26 14.23 5.11 -7.48
N THR A 27 14.22 3.98 -8.18
CA THR A 27 13.07 3.56 -9.00
C THR A 27 11.85 3.27 -8.15
N ASP A 28 12.03 2.57 -7.04
CA ASP A 28 10.95 2.22 -6.11
C ASP A 28 10.27 3.48 -5.53
N HIS A 29 11.06 4.52 -5.19
CA HIS A 29 10.51 5.78 -4.68
C HIS A 29 9.78 6.57 -5.78
N HIS A 30 10.21 6.47 -7.03
CA HIS A 30 9.53 7.13 -8.15
C HIS A 30 8.16 6.50 -8.41
N ASP A 31 8.07 5.17 -8.46
CA ASP A 31 6.82 4.45 -8.65
C ASP A 31 5.84 4.70 -7.49
N GLU A 32 6.34 4.66 -6.25
CA GLU A 32 5.56 4.97 -5.05
C GLU A 32 4.96 6.39 -5.08
N ASN A 33 5.77 7.40 -5.42
CA ASN A 33 5.29 8.78 -5.52
C ASN A 33 4.26 8.98 -6.65
N ARG A 34 4.42 8.28 -7.78
CA ARG A 34 3.44 8.29 -8.88
C ARG A 34 2.10 7.73 -8.40
N ILE A 35 2.11 6.57 -7.74
CA ILE A 35 0.91 5.92 -7.19
C ILE A 35 0.19 6.86 -6.20
N ILE A 36 0.93 7.44 -5.25
CA ILE A 36 0.36 8.37 -4.25
C ILE A 36 -0.23 9.60 -4.92
N LYS A 37 0.45 10.15 -5.94
CA LYS A 37 -0.06 11.29 -6.70
C LYS A 37 -1.40 10.95 -7.36
N THR A 38 -1.48 9.82 -8.07
CA THR A 38 -2.73 9.40 -8.75
C THR A 38 -3.87 9.17 -7.77
N ILE A 39 -3.61 8.59 -6.59
CA ILE A 39 -4.63 8.41 -5.53
C ILE A 39 -5.23 9.75 -5.08
N ARG A 40 -4.41 10.80 -5.03
CA ARG A 40 -4.82 12.14 -4.60
C ARG A 40 -5.53 12.95 -5.67
N GLU A 41 -5.53 12.51 -6.93
CA GLU A 41 -6.18 13.25 -8.02
C GLU A 41 -7.70 13.13 -7.95
N ASP A 42 -8.43 14.24 -8.09
CA ASP A 42 -9.90 14.26 -7.98
C ASP A 42 -10.58 13.27 -8.95
N ALA A 43 -10.03 13.12 -10.17
CA ALA A 43 -10.51 12.23 -11.22
C ALA A 43 -10.05 10.77 -11.06
N LEU A 44 -10.23 10.20 -9.86
CA LEU A 44 -9.86 8.82 -9.58
C LEU A 44 -10.88 7.86 -10.19
N THR A 45 -10.50 7.21 -11.30
CA THR A 45 -11.36 6.23 -11.98
C THR A 45 -11.08 4.80 -11.49
N PRO A 46 -12.04 3.87 -11.61
CA PRO A 46 -11.79 2.45 -11.34
C PRO A 46 -10.61 1.86 -12.14
N ARG A 47 -10.42 2.33 -13.38
CA ARG A 47 -9.28 1.92 -14.20
C ARG A 47 -7.95 2.35 -13.57
N ASN A 48 -7.83 3.62 -13.19
CA ASN A 48 -6.60 4.13 -12.58
C ASN A 48 -6.31 3.44 -11.25
N LEU A 49 -7.35 3.15 -10.46
CA LEU A 49 -7.25 2.39 -9.23
C LEU A 49 -6.68 0.99 -9.43
N VAL A 50 -7.15 0.27 -10.43
CA VAL A 50 -6.67 -1.07 -10.76
C VAL A 50 -5.21 -1.03 -11.23
N GLU A 51 -4.83 -0.06 -12.06
CA GLU A 51 -3.45 0.10 -12.50
C GLU A 51 -2.52 0.46 -11.32
N CYS A 52 -2.90 1.43 -10.47
CA CYS A 52 -2.15 1.73 -9.25
C CYS A 52 -2.03 0.51 -8.34
N ALA A 53 -3.09 -0.30 -8.22
CA ALA A 53 -3.08 -1.50 -7.41
C ALA A 53 -2.11 -2.56 -7.95
N LYS A 54 -2.05 -2.70 -9.28
CA LYS A 54 -1.11 -3.59 -9.97
C LYS A 54 0.33 -3.14 -9.74
N GLU A 55 0.65 -1.87 -10.01
CA GLU A 55 1.99 -1.30 -9.82
C GLU A 55 2.45 -1.45 -8.37
N LEU A 56 1.56 -1.18 -7.41
CA LEU A 56 1.85 -1.36 -6.00
C LEU A 56 2.08 -2.83 -5.66
N GLY A 57 1.26 -3.75 -6.19
CA GLY A 57 1.45 -5.19 -6.02
C GLY A 57 2.80 -5.67 -6.52
N GLU A 58 3.21 -5.22 -7.72
CA GLU A 58 4.52 -5.49 -8.33
C GLU A 58 5.66 -4.96 -7.46
N LEU A 59 5.55 -3.72 -6.98
CA LEU A 59 6.55 -3.11 -6.09
C LEU A 59 6.70 -3.90 -4.78
N LEU A 60 5.60 -4.35 -4.18
CA LEU A 60 5.64 -5.16 -2.95
C LEU A 60 6.30 -6.53 -3.19
N VAL A 61 6.08 -7.14 -4.34
CA VAL A 61 6.79 -8.38 -4.74
C VAL A 61 8.27 -8.11 -4.96
N LYS A 62 8.63 -7.05 -5.67
CA LYS A 62 10.04 -6.63 -5.89
C LYS A 62 10.76 -6.40 -4.57
N ARG A 63 10.09 -5.79 -3.59
CA ARG A 63 10.61 -5.60 -2.23
C ARG A 63 10.67 -6.90 -1.42
N GLY A 64 10.15 -8.02 -1.92
CA GLY A 64 10.16 -9.31 -1.24
C GLY A 64 9.19 -9.37 -0.06
N LEU A 65 8.07 -8.66 -0.13
CA LEU A 65 7.07 -8.67 0.93
C LEU A 65 6.37 -10.02 0.98
N LYS A 66 6.39 -10.62 2.17
CA LYS A 66 5.74 -11.88 2.51
C LYS A 66 4.24 -11.72 2.73
N SER A 67 3.43 -12.66 2.22
CA SER A 67 1.96 -12.66 2.40
C SER A 67 1.56 -12.63 3.87
N ALA A 68 2.30 -13.33 4.74
CA ALA A 68 2.05 -13.33 6.18
C ALA A 68 2.12 -11.92 6.83
N LYS A 69 2.89 -10.99 6.25
CA LYS A 69 3.04 -9.62 6.77
C LYS A 69 1.86 -8.73 6.37
N LEU A 70 1.28 -8.95 5.18
CA LEU A 70 0.11 -8.22 4.71
C LEU A 70 -1.13 -8.45 5.59
N ARG A 71 -1.24 -9.61 6.25
CA ARG A 71 -2.38 -9.96 7.11
C ARG A 71 -2.66 -8.90 8.18
N ARG A 72 -1.62 -8.30 8.77
CA ARG A 72 -1.78 -7.28 9.83
C ARG A 72 -2.45 -5.98 9.35
N ILE A 73 -2.38 -5.69 8.06
CA ILE A 73 -3.10 -4.60 7.41
C ILE A 73 -4.44 -5.09 6.85
N TYR A 74 -4.50 -6.34 6.41
CA TYR A 74 -5.70 -6.97 5.87
C TYR A 74 -6.85 -7.04 6.87
N ASP A 75 -6.57 -7.39 8.14
CA ASP A 75 -7.63 -7.59 9.13
C ASP A 75 -8.44 -6.29 9.41
N PRO A 76 -7.80 -5.11 9.62
CA PRO A 76 -8.51 -3.84 9.69
C PRO A 76 -9.36 -3.50 8.47
N VAL A 77 -8.83 -3.70 7.25
CA VAL A 77 -9.57 -3.36 6.01
C VAL A 77 -10.74 -4.31 5.78
N THR A 78 -10.58 -5.59 6.14
CA THR A 78 -11.68 -6.57 6.10
C THR A 78 -12.77 -6.22 7.10
N THR A 79 -12.38 -5.78 8.30
CA THR A 79 -13.32 -5.29 9.32
C THR A 79 -14.08 -4.07 8.81
N LEU A 80 -13.39 -3.13 8.16
CA LEU A 80 -14.00 -1.97 7.53
C LEU A 80 -15.02 -2.38 6.46
N LYS A 81 -14.68 -3.33 5.58
CA LYS A 81 -15.58 -3.87 4.54
C LYS A 81 -16.89 -4.42 5.13
N VAL A 82 -16.80 -5.20 6.21
CA VAL A 82 -17.98 -5.76 6.89
C VAL A 82 -18.86 -4.65 7.45
N LYS A 83 -18.26 -3.67 8.15
CA LYS A 83 -19.01 -2.52 8.69
C LYS A 83 -19.66 -1.69 7.58
N LEU A 84 -18.93 -1.41 6.49
CA LEU A 84 -19.43 -0.63 5.36
C LEU A 84 -20.65 -1.28 4.70
N ARG A 85 -20.64 -2.61 4.50
CA ARG A 85 -21.80 -3.35 3.99
C ARG A 85 -23.03 -3.20 4.90
N SER A 86 -22.83 -3.27 6.22
CA SER A 86 -23.91 -3.07 7.18
C SER A 86 -24.48 -1.65 7.14
N ILE A 87 -23.63 -0.64 6.88
CA ILE A 87 -24.05 0.77 6.76
C ILE A 87 -24.81 1.03 5.48
N LEU A 88 -24.35 0.45 4.37
CA LEU A 88 -25.00 0.60 3.06
C LEU A 88 -26.43 0.05 3.04
N ALA A 89 -26.72 -0.94 3.88
CA ALA A 89 -28.05 -1.53 4.05
C ALA A 89 -29.01 -0.70 4.94
N LYS A 90 -28.53 0.37 5.59
CA LYS A 90 -29.35 1.25 6.43
C LYS A 90 -30.06 2.33 5.62
N ASP A 91 -31.06 2.96 6.24
CA ASP A 91 -31.64 4.20 5.70
C ASP A 91 -30.62 5.35 5.68
N GLU A 92 -30.96 6.44 4.99
CA GLU A 92 -30.08 7.57 4.78
C GLU A 92 -29.64 8.28 6.07
N SER A 93 -30.54 8.43 7.05
CA SER A 93 -30.26 9.14 8.30
C SER A 93 -29.31 8.35 9.19
N GLU A 94 -29.55 7.06 9.36
CA GLU A 94 -28.66 6.18 10.10
C GLU A 94 -27.31 6.00 9.40
N ARG A 95 -27.31 5.91 8.06
CA ARG A 95 -26.08 5.78 7.26
C ARG A 95 -25.14 6.95 7.46
N ALA A 96 -25.64 8.18 7.44
CA ALA A 96 -24.80 9.37 7.63
C ALA A 96 -24.07 9.35 8.99
N LYS A 97 -24.80 9.02 10.06
CA LYS A 97 -24.23 8.91 11.42
C LYS A 97 -23.19 7.79 11.55
N GLU A 98 -23.46 6.63 10.97
CA GLU A 98 -22.52 5.50 11.04
C GLU A 98 -21.29 5.71 10.16
N LEU A 99 -21.41 6.42 9.04
CA LEU A 99 -20.26 6.81 8.22
C LEU A 99 -19.29 7.72 9.00
N GLU A 100 -19.80 8.64 9.81
CA GLU A 100 -18.97 9.48 10.67
C GLU A 100 -18.16 8.64 11.69
N ASN A 101 -18.77 7.62 12.27
CA ASN A 101 -18.07 6.70 13.18
C ASN A 101 -16.97 5.90 12.46
N ILE A 102 -17.25 5.43 11.24
CA ILE A 102 -16.24 4.75 10.41
C ILE A 102 -15.11 5.70 10.03
N ARG A 103 -15.42 6.95 9.69
CA ARG A 103 -14.44 7.98 9.33
C ARG A 103 -13.40 8.18 10.43
N ALA A 104 -13.84 8.27 11.69
CA ALA A 104 -12.94 8.31 12.84
C ALA A 104 -12.07 7.05 12.95
N SER A 105 -12.67 5.87 12.78
CA SER A 105 -11.94 4.58 12.79
C SER A 105 -10.88 4.51 11.69
N LEU A 106 -11.17 5.07 10.51
CA LEU A 106 -10.27 5.13 9.37
C LEU A 106 -9.08 6.06 9.63
N LEU A 107 -9.31 7.24 10.24
CA LEU A 107 -8.23 8.13 10.69
C LEU A 107 -7.27 7.43 11.65
N PHE A 108 -7.79 6.65 12.59
CA PHE A 108 -6.96 5.87 13.53
C PHE A 108 -6.24 4.67 12.88
N LEU A 109 -6.54 4.33 11.62
CA LEU A 109 -5.76 3.33 10.90
C LEU A 109 -4.36 3.85 10.53
N LYS A 110 -4.19 5.16 10.33
CA LYS A 110 -2.89 5.78 9.98
C LYS A 110 -1.75 5.46 10.96
N PRO A 111 -1.88 5.65 12.29
CA PRO A 111 -0.82 5.27 13.24
C PRO A 111 -0.51 3.78 13.22
N LYS A 112 -1.49 2.91 12.93
CA LYS A 112 -1.27 1.47 12.76
C LYS A 112 -0.47 1.18 11.48
N LEU A 113 -0.81 1.80 10.36
CA LEU A 113 -0.04 1.71 9.11
C LEU A 113 1.41 2.15 9.32
N LYS A 114 1.62 3.26 10.04
CA LYS A 114 2.96 3.75 10.38
C LYS A 114 3.74 2.81 11.28
N SER A 115 3.07 2.18 12.24
CA SER A 115 3.68 1.18 13.12
C SER A 115 4.12 -0.06 12.32
N GLU A 116 3.27 -0.56 11.43
CA GLU A 116 3.60 -1.72 10.59
C GLU A 116 4.74 -1.40 9.61
N SER A 117 4.77 -0.22 8.99
CA SER A 117 5.88 0.17 8.10
C SER A 117 7.22 0.38 8.83
N ARG A 118 7.19 0.72 10.13
CA ARG A 118 8.39 0.72 10.98
C ARG A 118 8.88 -0.69 11.29
N ARG A 119 7.96 -1.64 11.54
CA ARG A 119 8.30 -3.05 11.85
C ARG A 119 8.74 -3.83 10.61
N GLU A 120 8.17 -3.51 9.46
CA GLU A 120 8.42 -4.18 8.19
C GLU A 120 8.52 -3.13 7.07
N LYS A 121 9.75 -2.75 6.74
CA LYS A 121 10.02 -1.69 5.76
C LYS A 121 9.50 -1.99 4.36
N ARG A 122 9.32 -3.28 4.03
CA ARG A 122 8.76 -3.69 2.74
C ARG A 122 7.27 -3.36 2.60
N VAL A 123 6.57 -3.09 3.71
CA VAL A 123 5.17 -2.66 3.74
C VAL A 123 5.01 -1.16 3.50
N GLU A 124 6.08 -0.37 3.65
CA GLU A 124 6.03 1.11 3.60
C GLU A 124 5.28 1.69 2.39
N PRO A 125 5.45 1.19 1.14
CA PRO A 125 4.70 1.73 0.00
C PRO A 125 3.20 1.54 0.13
N LEU A 126 2.78 0.37 0.63
CA LEU A 126 1.38 0.09 0.89
C LEU A 126 0.84 1.00 1.98
N ALA A 127 1.59 1.17 3.08
CA ALA A 127 1.19 2.06 4.16
C ALA A 127 1.00 3.50 3.68
N ASN A 128 1.94 4.02 2.89
CA ASN A 128 1.91 5.39 2.38
C ASN A 128 0.77 5.59 1.36
N ALA A 129 0.54 4.62 0.47
CA ALA A 129 -0.58 4.66 -0.48
C ALA A 129 -1.94 4.63 0.24
N LEU A 130 -2.10 3.77 1.25
CA LEU A 130 -3.34 3.72 2.05
C LEU A 130 -3.53 4.99 2.88
N GLU A 131 -2.47 5.57 3.44
CA GLU A 131 -2.54 6.84 4.17
C GLU A 131 -3.03 7.99 3.27
N ALA A 132 -2.48 8.10 2.06
CA ALA A 132 -2.93 9.08 1.07
C ALA A 132 -4.38 8.85 0.62
N TYR A 133 -4.82 7.60 0.53
CA TYR A 133 -6.21 7.26 0.21
C TYR A 133 -7.16 7.63 1.36
N ILE A 134 -6.73 7.42 2.60
CA ILE A 134 -7.49 7.83 3.77
C ILE A 134 -7.65 9.36 3.76
N ASP A 135 -6.60 10.13 3.49
CA ASP A 135 -6.71 11.60 3.34
C ASP A 135 -7.81 11.98 2.34
N ARG A 136 -7.82 11.34 1.16
CA ARG A 136 -8.87 11.56 0.15
C ARG A 136 -10.27 11.28 0.69
N ILE A 137 -10.50 10.14 1.36
CA ILE A 137 -11.82 9.81 1.92
C ILE A 137 -12.28 10.88 2.92
N ILE A 138 -11.35 11.39 3.73
CA ILE A 138 -11.63 12.47 4.67
C ILE A 138 -12.02 13.74 3.89
N ASP A 139 -11.31 14.09 2.83
CA ASP A 139 -11.58 15.33 2.11
C ASP A 139 -12.89 15.27 1.28
N SER A 140 -13.19 14.13 0.64
CA SER A 140 -14.38 13.99 -0.23
C SER A 140 -15.68 13.71 0.52
N ASN A 141 -15.59 12.96 1.62
CA ASN A 141 -16.73 12.39 2.34
C ASN A 141 -17.71 11.60 1.46
N ASP A 142 -17.27 11.09 0.30
CA ASP A 142 -18.09 10.27 -0.60
C ASP A 142 -18.06 8.80 -0.16
N ILE A 143 -19.24 8.20 0.01
CA ILE A 143 -19.38 6.77 0.34
C ILE A 143 -18.68 5.87 -0.67
N LYS A 144 -18.64 6.28 -1.94
CA LYS A 144 -17.98 5.55 -3.02
C LYS A 144 -16.48 5.47 -2.82
N ASP A 145 -15.86 6.46 -2.16
CA ASP A 145 -14.42 6.41 -1.86
C ASP A 145 -14.10 5.35 -0.80
N TYR A 146 -15.01 5.08 0.15
CA TYR A 146 -14.84 3.97 1.10
C TYR A 146 -14.87 2.61 0.40
N GLU A 147 -15.81 2.42 -0.53
CA GLU A 147 -15.90 1.18 -1.32
C GLU A 147 -14.67 1.02 -2.23
N ASN A 148 -14.25 2.09 -2.90
CA ASN A 148 -13.08 2.10 -3.75
C ASN A 148 -11.79 1.83 -2.97
N PHE A 149 -11.66 2.33 -1.74
CA PHE A 149 -10.51 2.02 -0.87
C PHE A 149 -10.40 0.53 -0.57
N VAL A 150 -11.51 -0.11 -0.23
CA VAL A 150 -11.55 -1.56 0.02
C VAL A 150 -11.19 -2.32 -1.25
N ASN A 151 -11.79 -1.95 -2.39
CA ASN A 151 -11.53 -2.59 -3.69
C ASN A 151 -10.06 -2.42 -4.12
N PHE A 152 -9.50 -1.23 -3.94
CA PHE A 152 -8.09 -0.93 -4.21
C PHE A 152 -7.17 -1.83 -3.40
N PHE A 153 -7.39 -1.91 -2.08
CA PHE A 153 -6.59 -2.75 -1.21
C PHE A 153 -6.69 -4.24 -1.57
N GLU A 154 -7.89 -4.75 -1.87
CA GLU A 154 -8.08 -6.13 -2.31
C GLU A 154 -7.40 -6.40 -3.65
N ALA A 155 -7.43 -5.45 -4.58
CA ALA A 155 -6.71 -5.55 -5.85
C ALA A 155 -5.19 -5.60 -5.65
N VAL A 156 -4.61 -4.77 -4.77
CA VAL A 156 -3.17 -4.82 -4.44
C VAL A 156 -2.78 -6.19 -3.91
N VAL A 157 -3.57 -6.73 -2.96
CA VAL A 157 -3.34 -8.07 -2.39
C VAL A 157 -3.49 -9.15 -3.47
N GLY A 158 -4.45 -9.00 -4.37
CA GLY A 158 -4.68 -9.90 -5.50
C GLY A 158 -3.47 -9.95 -6.43
N TYR A 159 -2.99 -8.80 -6.90
CA TYR A 159 -1.81 -8.70 -7.75
C TYR A 159 -0.55 -9.20 -7.06
N HIS A 160 -0.30 -8.79 -5.81
CA HIS A 160 0.86 -9.26 -5.04
C HIS A 160 0.91 -10.80 -4.96
N LYS A 161 -0.20 -11.44 -4.61
CA LYS A 161 -0.29 -12.91 -4.54
C LYS A 161 -0.18 -13.56 -5.91
N GLY A 162 -0.83 -12.99 -6.92
CA GLY A 162 -0.83 -13.50 -8.31
C GLY A 162 0.57 -13.47 -8.94
N LEU A 163 1.37 -12.48 -8.59
CA LEU A 163 2.75 -12.27 -9.07
C LEU A 163 3.81 -13.05 -8.26
N GLY A 164 3.39 -13.96 -7.38
CA GLY A 164 4.31 -14.83 -6.65
C GLY A 164 4.76 -14.30 -5.29
N GLY A 165 4.07 -13.31 -4.72
CA GLY A 165 4.20 -12.89 -3.32
C GLY A 165 3.72 -13.95 -2.33
N LYS A 166 4.33 -15.15 -2.37
CA LYS A 166 4.01 -16.29 -1.52
C LYS A 166 5.08 -16.46 -0.42
N ASP A 167 4.64 -17.08 0.67
CA ASP A 167 5.23 -17.16 2.03
C ASP A 167 5.27 -15.85 2.80
#